data_AF-A0A7X7TB29-F1
#
_entry.id   AF-A0A7X7TB29-F1
#
_cell.length_a   1.000
_cell.length_b   1.000
_cell.length_c   1.000
_cell.angle_alpha   90.00
_cell.angle_beta   90.00
_cell.angle_gamma   90.00
#
_symmetry.space_group_name_H-M   'P 1'
#
loop_
_entity.id
_entity.type
_entity.pdbx_description
1 polymer ?
#
loop_
_entity_poly.entity_id
_entity_poly.type
_entity_poly.pdbx_seq_one_letter_code
_entity_poly.pdbx_strand_id
1 'polypeptide(L)'
;MDLTQKDYVVVIQCSLVKQRCPGYLCEKAFHERTGGFADYPKDRNYRMIFMECGGCCGRAVHRKLTLLKRTIQKKEGLDKCRIVVQLSSCISKNNYHGPPCPHLGYIKELVARIGLDLREDTVISQKSEQRRKEGVYDYANFNLKRNTSGWPRTPRPGSDSPSTSGVDYSTIAPPCQPPNPTPA
;
A
#
# COMPACT_ATOMS: atom_id res chain seq x y z
N MET A 1 7.82 -8.48 12.14
CA MET A 1 6.79 -7.94 13.04
C MET A 1 5.84 -9.06 13.43
N ASP A 2 5.31 -9.04 14.64
CA ASP A 2 4.35 -10.06 15.10
C ASP A 2 2.90 -9.57 14.89
N LEU A 3 2.16 -10.24 13.99
CA LEU A 3 0.77 -9.93 13.70
C LEU A 3 -0.19 -10.37 14.80
N THR A 4 0.22 -11.32 15.64
CA THR A 4 -0.58 -11.77 16.79
C THR A 4 -0.72 -10.69 17.85
N GLN A 5 0.17 -9.69 17.87
CA GLN A 5 0.14 -8.59 18.83
C GLN A 5 -0.60 -7.35 18.32
N LYS A 6 -1.18 -7.40 17.12
CA LYS A 6 -1.91 -6.26 16.53
C LYS A 6 -3.39 -6.31 16.91
N ASP A 7 -3.96 -5.13 17.09
CA ASP A 7 -5.40 -4.95 17.34
C ASP A 7 -6.07 -4.23 16.17
N TYR A 8 -5.33 -3.40 15.43
CA TYR A 8 -5.84 -2.62 14.31
C TYR A 8 -5.15 -2.91 13.00
N VAL A 9 -5.97 -3.06 11.95
CA VAL A 9 -5.52 -3.15 10.55
C VAL A 9 -6.08 -1.96 9.79
N VAL A 10 -5.21 -1.04 9.41
CA VAL A 10 -5.58 0.19 8.71
C VAL A 10 -5.31 0.03 7.23
N VAL A 11 -6.35 -0.21 6.44
CA VAL A 11 -6.23 -0.42 5.00
C VAL A 11 -6.26 0.92 4.28
N ILE A 12 -5.15 1.27 3.62
CA ILE A 12 -5.05 2.48 2.80
C ILE A 12 -5.35 2.14 1.33
N GLN A 13 -6.32 2.84 0.76
CA GLN A 13 -6.79 2.68 -0.62
C GLN A 13 -6.51 3.93 -1.46
N CYS A 14 -6.31 3.77 -2.76
CA CYS A 14 -6.15 4.91 -3.67
C CYS A 14 -7.49 5.66 -3.82
N SER A 15 -7.50 6.98 -3.57
CA SER A 15 -8.72 7.80 -3.71
C SER A 15 -9.30 7.77 -5.13
N LEU A 16 -8.45 7.76 -6.17
CA LEU A 16 -8.94 7.66 -7.56
C LEU A 16 -9.65 6.33 -7.81
N VAL A 17 -9.06 5.22 -7.34
CA VAL A 17 -9.67 3.89 -7.48
C VAL A 17 -10.98 3.80 -6.69
N LYS A 18 -11.04 4.45 -5.53
CA LYS A 18 -12.21 4.47 -4.64
C LYS A 18 -13.39 5.28 -5.15
N GLN A 19 -13.21 6.13 -6.15
CA GLN A 19 -14.33 6.76 -6.88
C GLN A 19 -15.28 5.72 -7.50
N ARG A 20 -14.78 4.52 -7.81
CA ARG A 20 -15.59 3.40 -8.32
C ARG A 20 -15.53 2.13 -7.48
N CYS A 21 -14.46 1.94 -6.71
CA CYS A 21 -14.23 0.70 -5.97
C CYS A 21 -14.88 0.78 -4.58
N PRO A 22 -15.88 -0.06 -4.26
CA PRO A 22 -16.48 -0.06 -2.93
C PRO A 22 -15.54 -0.63 -1.87
N GLY A 23 -14.51 -1.38 -2.26
CA GLY A 23 -13.57 -2.03 -1.33
C GLY A 23 -13.98 -3.45 -0.91
N TYR A 24 -15.11 -3.96 -1.42
CA TYR A 24 -15.64 -5.30 -1.14
C TYR A 24 -14.58 -6.40 -1.21
N LEU A 25 -13.78 -6.46 -2.27
CA LEU A 25 -12.76 -7.51 -2.42
C LEU A 25 -11.63 -7.41 -1.38
N CYS A 26 -11.31 -6.20 -0.92
CA CYS A 26 -10.30 -6.03 0.14
C CYS A 26 -10.85 -6.52 1.49
N GLU A 27 -12.12 -6.22 1.77
CA GLU A 27 -12.82 -6.69 2.97
C GLU A 27 -12.95 -8.22 2.95
N LYS A 28 -13.44 -8.80 1.85
CA LYS A 28 -13.53 -10.25 1.67
C LYS A 28 -12.17 -10.94 1.85
N ALA A 29 -11.12 -10.41 1.21
CA ALA A 29 -9.77 -10.96 1.35
C ALA A 29 -9.26 -10.92 2.79
N PHE A 30 -9.65 -9.88 3.55
CA PHE A 30 -9.35 -9.83 4.97
C PHE A 30 -10.13 -10.89 5.74
N HIS A 31 -11.45 -10.96 5.56
CA HIS A 31 -12.31 -11.93 6.24
C HIS A 31 -11.83 -13.38 6.03
N GLU A 32 -11.51 -13.74 4.79
CA GLU A 32 -11.05 -15.09 4.42
C GLU A 32 -9.56 -15.34 4.72
N ARG A 33 -8.80 -14.30 5.12
CA ARG A 33 -7.34 -14.30 5.29
C ARG A 33 -6.63 -14.80 4.02
N THR A 34 -6.88 -14.13 2.90
CA THR A 34 -6.29 -14.45 1.60
C THR A 34 -5.45 -13.29 1.07
N GLY A 35 -4.62 -13.57 0.06
CA GLY A 35 -3.76 -12.56 -0.56
C GLY A 35 -2.80 -11.92 0.45
N GLY A 36 -2.76 -10.59 0.50
CA GLY A 36 -1.90 -9.82 1.42
C GLY A 36 -2.24 -9.99 2.90
N PHE A 37 -3.34 -10.68 3.23
CA PHE A 37 -3.79 -10.97 4.59
C PHE A 37 -3.53 -12.42 5.04
N ALA A 38 -2.84 -13.24 4.24
CA ALA A 38 -2.62 -14.66 4.55
C ALA A 38 -1.90 -14.91 5.88
N ASP A 39 -0.98 -14.02 6.25
CA ASP A 39 -0.19 -14.15 7.48
C ASP A 39 -0.96 -13.73 8.75
N TYR A 40 -2.17 -13.18 8.62
CA TYR A 40 -2.96 -12.76 9.78
C TYR A 40 -3.70 -13.97 10.40
N PRO A 41 -3.51 -14.23 11.70
CA PRO A 41 -4.27 -15.24 12.44
C PRO A 41 -5.79 -15.16 12.21
N LYS A 42 -6.42 -16.32 12.03
CA LYS A 42 -7.88 -16.45 11.81
C LYS A 42 -8.68 -16.40 13.11
N ASP A 43 -8.08 -16.88 14.19
CA ASP A 43 -8.62 -16.95 15.55
C ASP A 43 -8.61 -15.59 16.26
N ARG A 44 -7.88 -14.60 15.74
CA ARG A 44 -7.83 -13.25 16.30
C ARG A 44 -8.80 -12.30 15.59
N ASN A 45 -9.56 -11.57 16.41
CA ASN A 45 -10.37 -10.44 15.96
C ASN A 45 -9.52 -9.18 15.86
N TYR A 46 -9.57 -8.55 14.69
CA TYR A 46 -8.87 -7.31 14.40
C TYR A 46 -9.90 -6.24 14.03
N ARG A 47 -9.68 -5.02 14.50
CA ARG A 47 -10.49 -3.88 14.10
C ARG A 47 -9.94 -3.31 12.80
N MET A 48 -10.70 -3.47 11.73
CA MET A 48 -10.32 -2.97 10.41
C MET A 48 -10.85 -1.56 10.18
N ILE A 49 -9.98 -0.68 9.69
CA ILE A 49 -10.36 0.68 9.28
C ILE A 49 -9.93 0.88 7.83
N PHE A 50 -10.89 1.24 6.98
CA PHE A 50 -10.61 1.67 5.61
C PHE A 50 -10.41 3.18 5.57
N MET A 51 -9.33 3.62 4.91
CA MET A 51 -9.14 5.02 4.60
C MET A 51 -8.46 5.21 3.26
N GLU A 52 -8.74 6.34 2.62
CA GLU A 52 -8.10 6.65 1.34
C GLU A 52 -6.81 7.46 1.50
N CYS A 53 -5.90 7.35 0.53
CA CYS A 53 -4.66 8.12 0.49
C CYS A 53 -4.88 9.63 0.36
N GLY A 54 -6.08 10.07 -0.05
CA GLY A 54 -6.49 11.47 -0.16
C GLY A 54 -6.04 12.16 -1.44
N GLY A 55 -5.87 11.40 -2.53
CA GLY A 55 -5.41 11.90 -3.83
C GLY A 55 -3.89 12.02 -3.93
N CYS A 56 -3.37 12.22 -5.14
CA CYS A 56 -1.94 12.36 -5.38
C CYS A 56 -1.41 13.68 -4.78
N CYS A 57 -0.31 13.69 -4.03
CA CYS A 57 0.72 12.65 -3.87
C CYS A 57 0.52 11.63 -2.71
N GLY A 58 -0.61 11.64 -2.03
CA GLY A 58 -0.88 10.76 -0.87
C GLY A 58 -0.52 11.38 0.48
N ARG A 59 -0.16 12.67 0.51
CA ARG A 59 0.24 13.40 1.73
C ARG A 59 -0.81 13.38 2.84
N ALA A 60 -2.08 13.18 2.50
CA ALA A 60 -3.15 13.07 3.50
C ALA A 60 -3.01 11.83 4.41
N VAL A 61 -2.29 10.79 3.97
CA VAL A 61 -1.99 9.60 4.79
C VAL A 61 -1.37 10.00 6.12
N HIS A 62 -0.40 10.92 6.11
CA HIS A 62 0.33 11.31 7.32
C HIS A 62 -0.60 11.92 8.38
N ARG A 63 -1.43 12.90 8.00
CA ARG A 63 -2.37 13.56 8.93
C ARG A 63 -3.44 12.59 9.44
N LYS A 64 -3.96 11.71 8.58
CA LYS A 64 -4.99 10.72 8.94
C LYS A 64 -4.46 9.69 9.94
N LEU A 65 -3.29 9.12 9.67
CA LEU A 65 -2.65 8.15 10.56
C LEU A 65 -2.19 8.77 11.89
N THR A 66 -1.68 10.01 11.86
CA THR A 66 -1.30 10.73 13.08
C THR A 66 -2.52 10.98 13.98
N LEU A 67 -3.64 11.40 13.39
CA LEU A 67 -4.90 11.58 14.13
C LEU A 67 -5.41 10.24 14.67
N LEU A 68 -5.39 9.18 13.87
CA LEU A 68 -5.82 7.85 14.27
C LEU A 68 -5.00 7.32 15.46
N LYS A 69 -3.67 7.35 15.35
CA LYS A 69 -2.74 6.96 16.42
C LYS A 69 -3.04 7.70 17.72
N ARG A 70 -3.18 9.04 17.67
CA ARG A 70 -3.48 9.86 18.85
C ARG A 70 -4.85 9.53 19.44
N THR A 71 -5.84 9.26 18.58
CA THR A 71 -7.20 8.93 19.00
C THR A 71 -7.24 7.58 19.72
N ILE A 72 -6.61 6.55 19.14
CA ILE A 72 -6.50 5.21 19.74
C ILE A 72 -5.78 5.29 21.08
N GLN A 73 -4.62 5.97 21.15
CA GLN A 73 -3.90 6.14 22.41
C GLN A 73 -4.75 6.85 23.48
N LYS A 74 -5.46 7.93 23.10
CA LYS A 74 -6.26 8.72 24.04
C LYS A 74 -7.51 7.98 24.53
N LYS A 75 -8.16 7.18 23.66
CA LYS A 75 -9.43 6.54 23.95
C LYS A 75 -9.29 5.14 24.54
N GLU A 76 -8.21 4.44 24.20
CA GLU A 76 -8.04 3.02 24.51
C GLU A 76 -6.70 2.71 25.19
N GLY A 77 -5.78 3.68 25.29
CA GLY A 77 -4.46 3.49 25.91
C GLY A 77 -3.50 2.62 25.10
N LEU A 78 -3.87 2.22 23.87
CA LEU A 78 -3.10 1.31 23.05
C LEU A 78 -1.92 2.01 22.36
N ASP A 79 -0.75 1.41 22.48
CA ASP A 79 0.47 1.87 21.83
C ASP A 79 0.41 1.74 20.30
N LYS A 80 1.20 2.57 19.61
CA LYS A 80 1.31 2.56 18.14
C LYS A 80 1.72 1.20 17.57
N CYS A 81 2.44 0.37 18.34
CA CYS A 81 2.83 -0.98 17.93
C CYS A 81 1.64 -1.96 17.89
N ARG A 82 0.44 -1.58 18.36
CA ARG A 82 -0.79 -2.36 18.19
C ARG A 82 -1.47 -2.12 16.83
N ILE A 83 -0.95 -1.20 16.04
CA ILE A 83 -1.51 -0.79 14.75
C ILE A 83 -0.59 -1.27 13.62
N VAL A 84 -1.19 -1.85 12.58
CA VAL A 84 -0.51 -2.13 11.31
C VAL A 84 -1.25 -1.44 10.16
N VAL A 85 -0.49 -0.81 9.27
CA VAL A 85 -1.00 -0.17 8.07
C VAL A 85 -0.85 -1.14 6.90
N GLN A 86 -1.92 -1.37 6.15
CA GLN A 86 -1.94 -2.22 4.97
C GLN A 86 -2.18 -1.36 3.72
N LEU A 87 -1.18 -1.23 2.84
CA LEU A 87 -1.39 -0.59 1.54
C LEU A 87 -2.12 -1.54 0.60
N SER A 88 -3.23 -1.09 0.03
CA SER A 88 -4.04 -1.94 -0.85
C SER A 88 -3.32 -2.30 -2.14
N SER A 89 -3.70 -3.44 -2.73
CA SER A 89 -3.16 -3.87 -4.03
C SER A 89 -3.39 -2.88 -5.17
N CYS A 90 -4.40 -2.00 -5.04
CA CYS A 90 -4.63 -0.90 -5.97
C CYS A 90 -3.57 0.22 -5.90
N ILE A 91 -2.75 0.25 -4.85
CA ILE A 91 -1.60 1.17 -4.70
C ILE A 91 -0.29 0.44 -5.05
N SER A 92 -0.11 -0.80 -4.57
CA SER A 92 1.16 -1.52 -4.62
C SER A 92 1.40 -2.34 -5.90
N LYS A 93 0.37 -2.70 -6.68
CA LYS A 93 0.52 -3.60 -7.83
C LYS A 93 -0.08 -3.07 -9.13
N ASN A 94 0.48 -3.55 -10.25
CA ASN A 94 -0.17 -3.52 -11.55
C ASN A 94 -1.47 -4.33 -11.49
N ASN A 95 -2.58 -3.69 -11.86
CA ASN A 95 -3.89 -4.31 -11.84
C ASN A 95 -4.82 -3.65 -12.88
N TYR A 96 -6.09 -4.07 -12.92
CA TYR A 96 -7.08 -3.52 -13.87
C TYR A 96 -7.25 -1.99 -13.76
N HIS A 97 -7.10 -1.42 -12.57
CA HIS A 97 -7.25 0.01 -12.35
C HIS A 97 -6.08 0.83 -12.90
N GLY A 98 -4.93 0.20 -13.15
CA GLY A 98 -3.73 0.86 -13.67
C GLY A 98 -2.43 0.32 -13.05
N PRO A 99 -1.32 1.02 -13.31
CA PRO A 99 -0.03 0.70 -12.72
C PRO A 99 0.00 0.97 -11.21
N PRO A 100 1.04 0.49 -10.49
CA PRO A 100 1.31 0.90 -9.13
C PRO A 100 1.34 2.42 -8.99
N CYS A 101 1.01 2.91 -7.80
CA CYS A 101 1.05 4.33 -7.52
C CYS A 101 2.47 4.88 -7.73
N PRO A 102 2.66 5.97 -8.49
CA PRO A 102 3.97 6.57 -8.68
C PRO A 102 4.54 7.16 -7.37
N HIS A 103 3.68 7.41 -6.37
CA HIS A 103 4.05 7.92 -5.06
C HIS A 103 4.11 6.84 -3.98
N LEU A 104 4.16 5.57 -4.36
CA LEU A 104 4.20 4.45 -3.40
C LEU A 104 5.32 4.64 -2.38
N GLY A 105 6.57 4.89 -2.81
CA GLY A 105 7.71 5.12 -1.91
C GLY A 105 7.47 6.27 -0.93
N TYR A 106 6.98 7.41 -1.42
CA TYR A 106 6.63 8.55 -0.58
C TYR A 106 5.58 8.21 0.48
N ILE A 107 4.55 7.43 0.13
CA ILE A 107 3.54 6.99 1.11
C ILE A 107 4.18 6.10 2.17
N LYS A 108 5.06 5.16 1.81
CA LYS A 108 5.77 4.29 2.77
C LYS A 108 6.61 5.12 3.75
N GLU A 109 7.33 6.12 3.25
CA GLU A 109 8.09 7.05 4.10
C GLU A 109 7.19 7.81 5.08
N LEU A 110 6.02 8.27 4.66
CA LEU A 110 5.08 8.96 5.56
C LEU A 110 4.62 8.04 6.70
N VAL A 111 4.38 6.76 6.42
CA VAL A 111 4.01 5.79 7.47
C VAL A 111 5.20 5.54 8.41
N ALA A 112 6.39 5.32 7.84
CA ALA A 112 7.62 5.08 8.61
C ALA A 112 7.96 6.25 9.55
N ARG A 113 7.80 7.50 9.10
CA ARG A 113 8.01 8.70 9.94
C ARG A 113 7.09 8.77 11.16
N ILE A 114 5.90 8.17 11.09
CA ILE A 114 4.98 8.09 12.23
C ILE A 114 5.39 6.98 13.21
N GLY A 115 6.17 6.01 12.73
CA GLY A 115 6.63 4.82 13.45
C GLY A 115 5.56 3.74 13.56
N LEU A 116 4.76 3.55 12.51
CA LEU A 116 3.77 2.48 12.39
C LEU A 116 4.30 1.36 11.51
N ASP A 117 3.90 0.12 11.83
CA ASP A 117 4.21 -1.02 10.98
C ASP A 117 3.42 -0.95 9.67
N LEU A 118 4.05 -1.42 8.59
CA LEU A 118 3.53 -1.35 7.23
C LEU A 118 3.59 -2.72 6.56
N ARG A 119 2.52 -3.07 5.84
CA ARG A 119 2.47 -4.16 4.87
C ARG A 119 1.87 -3.68 3.56
N GLU A 120 2.12 -4.45 2.52
CA GLU A 120 1.54 -4.25 1.20
C GLU A 120 0.58 -5.37 0.83
N ASP A 121 -0.26 -5.03 -0.13
CA ASP A 121 -1.24 -5.88 -0.78
C ASP A 121 -2.48 -6.19 0.05
N THR A 122 -3.59 -6.38 -0.64
CA THR A 122 -4.86 -6.83 -0.04
C THR A 122 -5.36 -8.00 -0.88
N VAL A 123 -6.35 -7.80 -1.73
CA VAL A 123 -6.81 -8.82 -2.65
C VAL A 123 -5.77 -9.04 -3.75
N ILE A 124 -5.45 -10.31 -3.99
CA ILE A 124 -4.66 -10.78 -5.11
C ILE A 124 -5.55 -11.67 -5.98
N SER A 125 -6.05 -11.12 -7.08
CA SER A 125 -6.89 -11.88 -8.02
C SER A 125 -6.02 -12.77 -8.91
N GLN A 126 -6.41 -14.04 -9.05
CA GLN A 126 -5.76 -14.99 -9.97
C GLN A 126 -5.68 -14.44 -11.40
N LYS A 127 -6.74 -13.78 -11.88
CA LYS A 127 -6.77 -13.15 -13.21
C LYS A 127 -5.74 -12.02 -13.34
N SER A 128 -5.60 -11.19 -12.30
CA SER A 128 -4.61 -10.11 -12.29
C SER A 128 -3.17 -10.64 -12.18
N GLU A 129 -2.97 -11.74 -11.45
CA GLU A 129 -1.68 -12.44 -11.39
C GLU A 129 -1.31 -13.05 -12.75
N GLN A 130 -2.24 -13.76 -13.38
CA GLN A 130 -2.06 -14.30 -14.73
C GLN A 130 -1.69 -13.21 -15.72
N ARG A 131 -2.43 -12.09 -15.76
CA ARG A 131 -2.13 -10.94 -16.62
C ARG A 131 -0.78 -10.29 -16.35
N ARG A 132 -0.32 -10.30 -15.08
CA ARG A 132 1.03 -9.85 -14.74
C ARG A 132 2.10 -10.79 -15.28
N LYS A 133 1.91 -12.11 -15.15
CA LYS A 133 2.82 -13.13 -15.70
C LYS A 133 2.88 -13.08 -17.23
N GLU A 134 1.74 -12.85 -17.88
CA GLU A 134 1.62 -12.69 -19.33
C GLU A 134 2.14 -11.34 -19.85
N GLY A 135 2.61 -10.44 -18.98
CA GLY A 135 3.12 -9.13 -19.37
C GLY A 135 2.05 -8.16 -19.90
N VAL A 136 0.77 -8.43 -19.69
CA VAL A 136 -0.35 -7.58 -20.18
C VAL A 136 -0.28 -6.17 -19.58
N TYR A 137 0.26 -6.03 -18.37
CA TYR A 137 0.45 -4.76 -17.70
C TYR A 137 1.83 -4.14 -17.91
N ASP A 138 2.67 -4.74 -18.75
CA ASP A 138 3.98 -4.18 -19.06
C ASP A 138 3.85 -3.05 -20.09
N TYR A 139 3.86 -1.82 -19.58
CA TYR A 139 3.80 -0.60 -20.39
C TYR A 139 5.05 -0.40 -21.26
N ALA A 140 6.18 -1.09 -20.99
CA ALA A 140 7.35 -1.06 -21.88
C ALA A 140 7.07 -1.79 -23.21
N ASN A 141 6.35 -2.91 -23.14
CA ASN A 141 5.94 -3.69 -24.31
C ASN A 141 4.86 -3.00 -25.17
N PHE A 142 4.06 -2.12 -24.57
CA PHE A 142 3.08 -1.31 -25.31
C PHE A 142 3.75 -0.29 -26.24
N ASN A 143 4.89 0.28 -25.85
CA ASN A 143 5.63 1.25 -26.66
C ASN A 143 6.46 0.60 -27.79
N LEU A 144 6.88 -0.66 -27.64
CA LEU A 144 7.57 -1.40 -28.71
C LEU A 144 6.64 -1.66 -29.92
N LYS A 145 5.39 -2.07 -29.67
CA LYS A 145 4.41 -2.38 -30.74
C LYS A 145 3.90 -1.16 -31.51
N ARG A 146 4.06 0.05 -30.98
CA ARG A 146 3.75 1.30 -31.70
C ARG A 146 4.90 1.81 -32.56
N ASN A 147 6.15 1.41 -32.28
CA ASN A 147 7.29 1.80 -33.11
C ASN A 147 7.38 1.01 -34.43
N THR A 148 6.60 -0.06 -34.60
CA THR A 148 6.49 -0.80 -35.86
C THR A 148 5.39 -0.29 -36.79
N SER A 149 4.45 0.53 -36.29
CA SER A 149 3.40 1.18 -37.09
C SER A 149 3.73 2.66 -37.25
N GLY A 150 4.54 2.99 -38.25
CA GLY A 150 5.13 4.32 -38.47
C GLY A 150 4.14 5.48 -38.31
N TRP A 151 4.40 6.32 -37.30
CA TRP A 151 4.02 7.72 -37.27
C TRP A 151 5.31 8.52 -37.10
N PRO A 152 5.59 9.53 -37.94
CA PRO A 152 6.83 10.28 -37.85
C PRO A 152 6.87 11.05 -36.52
N ARG A 153 7.85 10.71 -35.67
CA ARG A 153 8.12 11.45 -34.45
C ARG A 153 8.94 12.68 -34.81
N THR A 154 8.39 13.87 -34.63
CA THR A 154 9.21 15.08 -34.54
C THR A 154 10.03 15.02 -33.25
N PRO A 155 11.33 15.38 -33.25
CA PRO A 155 12.14 15.40 -32.04
C PRO A 155 11.56 16.42 -31.06
N ARG A 156 11.27 16.00 -29.81
CA ARG A 156 11.08 16.95 -28.71
C ARG A 156 12.48 17.44 -28.28
N PRO A 157 12.72 18.75 -28.22
CA PRO A 157 13.94 19.27 -27.62
C PRO A 157 13.85 19.10 -26.10
N GLY A 158 14.86 18.44 -25.51
CA GLY A 158 15.19 18.48 -24.09
C GLY A 158 14.24 17.73 -23.16
N SER A 159 14.55 16.46 -22.85
CA SER A 159 14.10 15.86 -21.60
C SER A 159 15.14 14.85 -21.09
N ASP A 160 16.29 15.35 -20.67
CA ASP A 160 17.15 14.63 -19.74
C ASP A 160 16.37 14.55 -18.42
N SER A 161 15.67 13.43 -18.22
CA SER A 161 15.11 13.07 -16.93
C SER A 161 16.08 12.07 -16.29
N PRO A 162 16.64 12.36 -15.11
CA PRO A 162 17.51 11.41 -14.45
C PRO A 162 16.73 10.14 -14.14
N SER A 163 17.28 9.00 -14.57
CA SER A 163 16.82 7.68 -14.17
C SER A 163 16.92 7.54 -12.66
N THR A 164 15.79 7.54 -11.96
CA THR A 164 15.72 7.13 -10.55
C THR A 164 15.80 5.60 -10.48
N SER A 165 16.99 5.07 -10.72
CA SER A 165 17.32 3.68 -10.44
C SER A 165 17.54 3.51 -8.93
N GLY A 166 16.87 2.51 -8.36
CA GLY A 166 17.33 1.80 -7.16
C GLY A 166 17.24 2.54 -5.84
N VAL A 167 16.04 2.75 -5.31
CA VAL A 167 15.87 2.77 -3.85
C VAL A 167 15.25 1.44 -3.46
N ASP A 168 16.06 0.58 -2.84
CA ASP A 168 15.60 -0.66 -2.23
C ASP A 168 14.84 -0.34 -0.94
N TYR A 169 13.51 -0.29 -1.05
CA TYR A 169 12.61 -0.06 0.08
C TYR A 169 12.35 -1.34 0.91
N SER A 170 13.09 -2.43 0.72
CA SER A 170 12.96 -3.64 1.54
C SER A 170 13.43 -3.45 2.99
N THR A 171 14.09 -2.34 3.31
CA THR A 171 14.60 -1.99 4.66
C THR A 171 13.78 -0.89 5.35
N ILE A 172 12.48 -0.79 5.06
CA ILE A 172 11.57 0.09 5.82
C ILE A 172 11.58 -0.36 7.28
N ALA A 173 12.12 0.53 8.13
CA ALA A 173 12.13 0.59 9.60
C ALA A 173 11.93 -0.74 10.36
N PRO A 174 12.81 -1.06 11.33
CA PRO A 174 12.61 -2.25 12.16
C PRO A 174 11.20 -2.27 12.76
N PRO A 175 10.57 -3.45 12.89
CA PRO A 175 9.24 -3.59 13.46
C PRO A 175 9.10 -2.77 14.74
N CYS A 176 7.95 -2.11 14.90
CA CYS A 176 7.65 -1.37 16.11
C CYS A 176 7.82 -2.28 17.34
N GLN A 177 8.77 -1.94 18.21
CA GLN A 177 8.98 -2.63 19.47
C GLN A 177 8.10 -1.99 20.55
N PRO A 178 7.31 -2.77 21.30
CA PRO A 178 6.54 -2.23 22.42
C PRO A 178 7.49 -1.62 23.47
N PRO A 179 7.05 -0.62 24.25
CA PRO A 179 7.85 -0.13 25.37
C PRO A 179 8.16 -1.27 26.34
N ASN A 180 9.39 -1.32 26.85
CA ASN A 180 9.77 -2.25 27.91
C ASN A 180 8.83 -2.08 29.11
N PRO A 181 8.37 -3.17 29.75
CA PRO A 181 7.57 -3.06 30.96
C PRO A 181 8.38 -2.27 32.00
N THR A 182 7.76 -1.24 32.57
CA THR A 182 8.34 -0.48 33.68
C THR A 182 8.68 -1.47 34.80
N PRO A 183 9.90 -1.47 35.34
CA PRO A 183 10.20 -2.28 36.52
C PRO A 183 9.26 -1.87 37.66
N ALA A 184 8.73 -2.88 38.35
CA ALA A 184 7.81 -2.75 39.48
C ALA A 184 8.45 -2.02 40.66
#